data_AF-A0A369TLN9-F1
#
_entry.id   AF-A0A369TLN9-F1
#
_cell.length_a   1.000
_cell.length_b   1.000
_cell.length_c   1.000
_cell.angle_alpha   90.00
_cell.angle_beta   90.00
_cell.angle_gamma   90.00
#
_symmetry.space_group_name_H-M   'P 1'
#
loop_
_entity.id
_entity.type
_entity.pdbx_description
1 polymer ?
#
loop_
_entity_poly.entity_id
_entity_poly.type
_entity_poly.pdbx_seq_one_letter_code
_entity_poly.pdbx_strand_id
1 'polypeptide(L)'
;MPIDLTLTGARVLRPGGWDSGALTLSGGVIADGPGGKSVDLSGFDLLPGIVDVHGDGFERHMAPRRGALREASHGVAACAAEIAANGITTAVLAQFFSWEGGMRGPDFAEHVFASIAEVAHKIATDLRPQLRLETFLLDDYARAEAAIDRFGIGYVVFNDHLPHDRLAAGRRPPRLTGQALKSGRNPEAHLALMQGLHSRAAEVPDALDALCVRLLAKGVRLGSHDDPDAATRETWRARDVRISEFPETLAAAEAARAEGEPVVMGAPNVVRGASHAGKVSALEIVEAGRVTALASDYHYPAPLRAALRLVELGVCDMPTAWALVSSGPAQVLGLTDRGRLVPGMRADLLVLDRATGQVGATLANGAVTYMTGTAAARFIA
;
A
#
# COMPACT_ATOMS: atom_id res chain seq x y z
N MET A 1 20.79 11.14 4.52
CA MET A 1 21.54 10.67 5.71
C MET A 1 20.69 10.89 6.94
N PRO A 2 20.71 9.98 7.93
CA PRO A 2 20.01 10.20 9.20
C PRO A 2 20.56 11.44 9.91
N ILE A 3 19.69 12.15 10.61
CA ILE A 3 20.06 13.31 11.43
C ILE A 3 19.95 12.97 12.91
N ASP A 4 20.85 13.56 13.69
CA ASP A 4 20.89 13.39 15.14
C ASP A 4 20.33 14.66 15.81
N LEU A 5 19.18 14.53 16.47
CA LEU A 5 18.48 15.65 17.09
C LEU A 5 17.54 15.20 18.22
N THR A 6 17.10 16.17 19.02
CA THR A 6 16.04 16.00 20.03
C THR A 6 14.87 16.92 19.68
N LEU A 7 13.70 16.35 19.42
CA LEU A 7 12.46 17.10 19.19
C LEU A 7 11.76 17.37 20.52
N THR A 8 11.46 18.64 20.80
CA THR A 8 10.84 19.09 22.05
C THR A 8 9.55 19.88 21.78
N GLY A 9 8.74 20.16 22.80
CA GLY A 9 7.55 21.05 22.71
C GLY A 9 6.33 20.51 21.95
N ALA A 10 6.48 19.51 21.09
CA ALA A 10 5.37 18.83 20.43
C ALA A 10 4.65 17.83 21.34
N ARG A 11 3.40 17.46 20.99
CA ARG A 11 2.78 16.25 21.55
C ARG A 11 3.23 15.03 20.77
N VAL A 12 3.51 13.92 21.42
CA VAL A 12 3.98 12.69 20.78
C VAL A 12 2.92 11.61 20.92
N LEU A 13 2.53 10.98 19.79
CA LEU A 13 1.64 9.82 19.82
C LEU A 13 2.46 8.55 20.04
N ARG A 14 2.42 8.04 21.28
CA ARG A 14 3.07 6.79 21.68
C ARG A 14 2.04 5.66 21.79
N PRO A 15 2.47 4.39 21.97
CA PRO A 15 1.54 3.29 22.16
C PRO A 15 0.56 3.47 23.33
N GLY A 16 0.96 4.20 24.38
CA GLY A 16 0.10 4.53 25.53
C GLY A 16 -0.79 5.77 25.34
N GLY A 17 -0.78 6.40 24.16
CA GLY A 17 -1.52 7.63 23.88
C GLY A 17 -0.63 8.85 23.71
N TRP A 18 -1.24 10.03 23.87
CA TRP A 18 -0.54 11.30 23.75
C TRP A 18 0.31 11.62 24.99
N ASP A 19 1.57 11.99 24.78
CA ASP A 19 2.42 12.61 25.80
C ASP A 19 3.13 13.87 25.28
N SER A 20 3.93 14.51 26.13
CA SER A 20 4.73 15.70 25.80
C SER A 20 6.24 15.49 26.04
N GLY A 21 6.67 14.24 26.08
CA GLY A 21 8.08 13.88 26.25
C GLY A 21 8.87 14.19 24.98
N ALA A 22 10.15 14.55 25.16
CA ALA A 22 11.03 14.74 24.01
C ALA A 22 11.19 13.45 23.20
N LEU A 23 11.47 13.59 21.90
CA LEU A 23 11.79 12.47 21.00
C LEU A 23 13.17 12.67 20.41
N THR A 24 14.12 11.82 20.79
CA THR A 24 15.49 11.87 20.27
C THR A 24 15.64 10.92 19.10
N LEU A 25 16.26 11.41 18.03
CA LEU A 25 16.65 10.64 16.86
C LEU A 25 18.18 10.58 16.85
N SER A 26 18.75 9.40 16.69
CA SER A 26 20.19 9.25 16.48
C SER A 26 20.47 7.99 15.67
N GLY A 27 21.38 8.09 14.69
CA GLY A 27 21.78 6.94 13.89
C GLY A 27 20.64 6.25 13.12
N GLY A 28 19.57 6.99 12.81
CA GLY A 28 18.40 6.46 12.10
C GLY A 28 17.36 5.75 12.97
N VAL A 29 17.55 5.72 14.29
CA VAL A 29 16.60 5.15 15.26
C VAL A 29 16.13 6.19 16.26
N ILE A 30 15.03 5.88 16.94
CA ILE A 30 14.58 6.59 18.13
C ILE A 30 15.48 6.18 19.28
N ALA A 31 16.18 7.14 19.87
CA ALA A 31 17.15 6.90 20.93
C ALA A 31 16.56 7.12 22.32
N ASP A 32 17.15 6.45 23.32
CA ASP A 32 16.91 6.74 24.72
C ASP A 32 17.77 7.93 25.19
N GLY A 33 17.13 8.88 25.86
CA GLY A 33 17.80 10.07 26.40
C GLY A 33 18.06 11.17 25.36
N PRO A 34 18.51 12.35 25.78
CA PRO A 34 18.74 13.49 24.89
C PRO A 34 20.00 13.29 24.03
N GLY A 35 19.97 13.83 22.81
CA GLY A 35 21.10 13.77 21.87
C GLY A 35 20.95 14.72 20.68
N GLY A 36 22.07 15.19 20.13
CA GLY A 36 22.08 16.10 18.99
C GLY A 36 21.50 17.49 19.28
N LYS A 37 21.13 18.20 18.22
CA LYS A 37 20.53 19.55 18.29
C LYS A 37 19.09 19.47 18.81
N SER A 38 18.69 20.37 19.72
CA SER A 38 17.29 20.48 20.13
C SER A 38 16.48 21.30 19.11
N VAL A 39 15.31 20.81 18.71
CA VAL A 39 14.36 21.50 17.83
C VAL A 39 13.01 21.60 18.54
N ASP A 40 12.59 22.82 18.85
CA ASP A 40 11.29 23.08 19.47
C ASP A 40 10.16 23.00 18.43
N LEU A 41 9.29 22.01 18.56
CA LEU A 41 8.11 21.77 17.74
C LEU A 41 6.81 22.09 18.48
N SER A 42 6.83 23.07 19.39
CA SER A 42 5.63 23.65 20.01
C SER A 42 4.58 24.00 18.95
N GLY A 43 3.36 23.48 19.14
CA GLY A 43 2.25 23.63 18.20
C GLY A 43 2.10 22.50 17.18
N PHE A 44 3.02 21.53 17.16
CA PHE A 44 2.95 20.35 16.30
C PHE A 44 2.65 19.07 17.10
N ASP A 45 2.18 18.05 16.37
CA ASP A 45 2.10 16.67 16.82
C ASP A 45 3.19 15.84 16.11
N LEU A 46 3.84 14.94 16.85
CA LEU A 46 4.74 13.91 16.35
C LEU A 46 4.00 12.59 16.30
N LEU A 47 3.93 12.01 15.10
CA LEU A 47 3.18 10.79 14.83
C LEU A 47 4.11 9.75 14.21
N PRO A 48 3.93 8.44 14.50
CA PRO A 48 4.60 7.39 13.75
C PRO A 48 4.40 7.59 12.25
N GLY A 49 5.47 7.42 11.46
CA GLY A 49 5.43 7.55 10.01
C GLY A 49 4.32 6.68 9.41
N ILE A 50 3.61 7.19 8.41
CA ILE A 50 2.59 6.38 7.73
C ILE A 50 3.29 5.25 6.97
N VAL A 51 2.74 4.06 7.09
CA VAL A 51 3.14 2.86 6.34
C VAL A 51 2.00 2.52 5.40
N ASP A 52 2.23 2.71 4.11
CA ASP A 52 1.25 2.45 3.08
C ASP A 52 1.45 1.04 2.52
N VAL A 53 0.49 0.15 2.79
CA VAL A 53 0.56 -1.29 2.44
C VAL A 53 0.15 -1.57 1.00
N HIS A 54 -0.52 -0.62 0.33
CA HIS A 54 -0.91 -0.72 -1.07
C HIS A 54 -1.15 0.67 -1.67
N GLY A 55 -0.43 1.00 -2.74
CA GLY A 55 -0.70 2.19 -3.55
C GLY A 55 -0.47 1.94 -5.03
N ASP A 56 -1.48 2.19 -5.86
CA ASP A 56 -1.38 2.14 -7.33
C ASP A 56 -1.34 3.55 -7.97
N GLY A 57 -1.43 4.60 -7.14
CA GLY A 57 -1.36 6.00 -7.57
C GLY A 57 -0.04 6.38 -8.29
N PHE A 58 1.03 5.60 -8.12
CA PHE A 58 2.32 5.82 -8.77
C PHE A 58 2.24 5.70 -10.30
N GLU A 59 1.26 4.98 -10.85
CA GLU A 59 1.09 4.83 -12.30
C GLU A 59 1.04 6.19 -13.03
N ARG A 60 0.49 7.22 -12.37
CA ARG A 60 0.39 8.60 -12.90
C ARG A 60 1.75 9.23 -13.16
N HIS A 61 2.76 8.84 -12.39
CA HIS A 61 4.14 9.31 -12.53
C HIS A 61 4.91 8.51 -13.57
N MET A 62 4.59 7.22 -13.75
CA MET A 62 5.29 6.33 -14.67
C MET A 62 4.93 6.58 -16.13
N ALA A 63 3.68 6.95 -16.39
CA ALA A 63 3.18 7.14 -17.75
C ALA A 63 2.22 8.33 -17.83
N PRO A 64 2.70 9.57 -17.61
CA PRO A 64 1.85 10.76 -17.69
C PRO A 64 1.23 10.95 -19.08
N ARG A 65 1.85 10.37 -20.13
CA ARG A 65 1.34 10.27 -21.50
C ARG A 65 1.76 8.95 -22.16
N ARG A 66 0.91 8.40 -23.06
CA ARG A 66 1.21 7.17 -23.81
C ARG A 66 2.53 7.33 -24.60
N GLY A 67 3.48 6.42 -24.39
CA GLY A 67 4.78 6.39 -25.09
C GLY A 67 5.91 7.20 -24.44
N ALA A 68 5.67 7.89 -23.33
CA ALA A 68 6.66 8.76 -22.66
C ALA A 68 7.56 8.03 -21.63
N LEU A 69 7.81 6.74 -21.82
CA LEU A 69 8.49 5.85 -20.87
C LEU A 69 10.01 6.03 -20.74
N ARG A 70 10.61 7.06 -21.36
CA ARG A 70 12.07 7.13 -21.49
C ARG A 70 12.81 7.36 -20.17
N GLU A 71 12.12 7.79 -19.11
CA GLU A 71 12.73 8.15 -17.82
C GLU A 71 11.88 7.69 -16.61
N ALA A 72 11.49 6.42 -16.61
CA ALA A 72 10.69 5.82 -15.53
C ALA A 72 11.27 6.03 -14.12
N SER A 73 12.60 6.08 -13.96
CA SER A 73 13.27 6.39 -12.69
C SER A 73 12.99 7.81 -12.18
N HIS A 74 12.86 8.81 -13.06
CA HIS A 74 12.40 10.14 -12.66
C HIS A 74 10.95 10.12 -12.17
N GLY A 75 10.10 9.29 -12.80
CA GLY A 75 8.73 9.05 -12.34
C GLY A 75 8.69 8.47 -10.92
N VAL A 76 9.51 7.47 -10.63
CA VAL A 76 9.61 6.90 -9.27
C VAL A 76 10.10 7.95 -8.27
N ALA A 77 11.11 8.77 -8.62
CA ALA A 77 11.60 9.81 -7.74
C ALA A 77 10.56 10.91 -7.45
N ALA A 78 9.80 11.34 -8.46
CA ALA A 78 8.69 12.28 -8.30
C ALA A 78 7.57 11.70 -7.42
N CYS A 79 7.23 10.43 -7.64
CA CYS A 79 6.27 9.71 -6.81
C CYS A 79 6.74 9.63 -5.34
N ALA A 80 8.02 9.33 -5.10
CA ALA A 80 8.57 9.29 -3.75
C ALA A 80 8.49 10.62 -3.02
N ALA A 81 8.66 11.73 -3.74
CA ALA A 81 8.51 13.08 -3.19
C ALA A 81 7.04 13.37 -2.80
N GLU A 82 6.07 12.96 -3.63
CA GLU A 82 4.64 13.08 -3.28
C GLU A 82 4.27 12.22 -2.08
N ILE A 83 4.74 10.97 -2.03
CA ILE A 83 4.56 10.05 -0.90
C ILE A 83 5.09 10.69 0.39
N ALA A 84 6.33 11.22 0.35
CA ALA A 84 6.94 11.87 1.50
C ALA A 84 6.17 13.13 1.94
N ALA A 85 5.68 13.93 1.00
CA ALA A 85 4.86 15.12 1.29
C ALA A 85 3.54 14.78 2.02
N ASN A 86 3.06 13.54 1.92
CA ASN A 86 1.85 13.06 2.58
C ASN A 86 2.14 12.33 3.91
N GLY A 87 3.35 12.42 4.46
CA GLY A 87 3.69 11.81 5.76
C GLY A 87 4.01 10.31 5.68
N ILE A 88 4.10 9.75 4.47
CA ILE A 88 4.37 8.33 4.24
C ILE A 88 5.88 8.10 4.25
N THR A 89 6.33 7.20 5.12
CA THR A 89 7.75 6.86 5.33
C THR A 89 8.13 5.52 4.71
N THR A 90 7.13 4.66 4.50
CA THR A 90 7.23 3.35 3.85
C THR A 90 6.03 3.20 2.92
N ALA A 91 6.25 2.90 1.64
CA ALA A 91 5.19 2.77 0.65
C ALA A 91 5.36 1.53 -0.21
N VAL A 92 4.30 0.74 -0.31
CA VAL A 92 4.18 -0.38 -1.23
C VAL A 92 3.57 0.09 -2.54
N LEU A 93 4.30 -0.10 -3.64
CA LEU A 93 3.89 0.26 -4.99
C LEU A 93 3.31 -0.97 -5.70
N ALA A 94 1.98 -0.99 -5.85
CA ALA A 94 1.20 -2.13 -6.32
C ALA A 94 1.11 -2.17 -7.85
N GLN A 95 1.97 -2.95 -8.49
CA GLN A 95 2.05 -3.04 -9.95
C GLN A 95 1.38 -4.32 -10.47
N PHE A 96 0.46 -4.15 -11.41
CA PHE A 96 -0.18 -5.25 -12.14
C PHE A 96 0.81 -6.06 -12.97
N PHE A 97 0.58 -7.37 -13.00
CA PHE A 97 1.17 -8.35 -13.89
C PHE A 97 0.02 -9.15 -14.51
N SER A 98 -0.54 -8.63 -15.60
CA SER A 98 -1.90 -8.95 -16.07
C SER A 98 -2.01 -9.13 -17.58
N TRP A 99 -2.93 -9.99 -17.99
CA TRP A 99 -3.34 -10.20 -19.37
C TRP A 99 -3.96 -8.94 -19.99
N GLU A 100 -4.44 -7.98 -19.18
CA GLU A 100 -4.97 -6.70 -19.63
C GLU A 100 -3.99 -5.93 -20.52
N GLY A 101 -2.68 -6.15 -20.36
CA GLY A 101 -1.64 -5.57 -21.19
C GLY A 101 -1.44 -4.06 -20.97
N GLY A 102 -0.67 -3.42 -21.85
CA GLY A 102 -0.28 -2.02 -21.68
C GLY A 102 0.48 -1.80 -20.37
N MET A 103 0.07 -0.81 -19.57
CA MET A 103 0.68 -0.50 -18.26
C MET A 103 0.47 -1.58 -17.19
N ARG A 104 -0.38 -2.57 -17.49
CA ARG A 104 -0.65 -3.70 -16.59
C ARG A 104 0.01 -4.99 -17.04
N GLY A 105 0.68 -4.98 -18.19
CA GLY A 105 1.31 -6.16 -18.77
C GLY A 105 2.65 -6.53 -18.10
N PRO A 106 3.10 -7.79 -18.24
CA PRO A 106 4.38 -8.27 -17.72
C PRO A 106 5.60 -7.39 -18.07
N ASP A 107 5.73 -6.97 -19.33
CA ASP A 107 6.87 -6.16 -19.79
C ASP A 107 6.94 -4.80 -19.07
N PHE A 108 5.79 -4.16 -18.87
CA PHE A 108 5.71 -2.88 -18.16
C PHE A 108 5.96 -3.07 -16.68
N ALA A 109 5.43 -4.15 -16.08
CA ALA A 109 5.65 -4.48 -14.68
C ALA A 109 7.14 -4.64 -14.37
N GLU A 110 7.88 -5.41 -15.17
CA GLU A 110 9.32 -5.59 -15.01
C GLU A 110 10.09 -4.28 -15.17
N HIS A 111 9.67 -3.40 -16.08
CA HIS A 111 10.26 -2.07 -16.24
C HIS A 111 10.04 -1.17 -15.02
N VAL A 112 8.84 -1.20 -14.44
CA VAL A 112 8.52 -0.50 -13.19
C VAL A 112 9.36 -1.04 -12.04
N PHE A 113 9.42 -2.36 -11.85
CA PHE A 113 10.22 -2.96 -10.77
C PHE A 113 11.71 -2.65 -10.90
N ALA A 114 12.24 -2.66 -12.12
CA ALA A 114 13.62 -2.24 -12.38
C ALA A 114 13.85 -0.77 -11.98
N SER A 115 12.91 0.11 -12.29
CA SER A 115 12.97 1.54 -11.95
C SER A 115 12.87 1.78 -10.44
N ILE A 116 12.02 1.02 -9.74
CA ILE A 116 11.93 1.05 -8.27
C ILE A 116 13.26 0.62 -7.66
N ALA A 117 13.84 -0.50 -8.09
CA ALA A 117 15.13 -0.98 -7.59
C ALA A 117 16.26 0.04 -7.83
N GLU A 118 16.23 0.74 -8.96
CA GLU A 118 17.21 1.77 -9.30
C GLU A 118 17.10 3.03 -8.40
N VAL A 119 15.91 3.36 -7.91
CA VAL A 119 15.67 4.59 -7.13
C VAL A 119 15.67 4.34 -5.64
N ALA A 120 15.16 3.19 -5.16
CA ALA A 120 14.93 2.92 -3.75
C ALA A 120 16.19 3.09 -2.87
N HIS A 121 17.37 2.78 -3.40
CA HIS A 121 18.64 2.93 -2.67
C HIS A 121 19.20 4.37 -2.64
N LYS A 122 18.62 5.28 -3.44
CA LYS A 122 19.05 6.69 -3.58
C LYS A 122 18.21 7.66 -2.73
N ILE A 123 17.10 7.17 -2.16
CA ILE A 123 16.15 7.97 -1.36
C ILE A 123 15.97 7.33 0.01
N ALA A 124 15.47 8.10 0.98
CA ALA A 124 15.26 7.59 2.35
C ALA A 124 13.85 7.00 2.57
N THR A 125 12.85 7.44 1.81
CA THR A 125 11.51 6.82 1.80
C THR A 125 11.65 5.35 1.41
N ASP A 126 11.16 4.43 2.23
CA ASP A 126 11.25 2.99 1.95
C ASP A 126 10.20 2.61 0.91
N LEU A 127 10.63 2.44 -0.34
CA LEU A 127 9.76 1.99 -1.43
C LEU A 127 9.88 0.47 -1.62
N ARG A 128 8.73 -0.20 -1.65
CA ARG A 128 8.64 -1.66 -1.78
C ARG A 128 7.75 -2.02 -2.95
N PRO A 129 8.16 -2.92 -3.86
CA PRO A 129 7.27 -3.39 -4.91
C PRO A 129 6.26 -4.40 -4.36
N GLN A 130 5.02 -4.35 -4.85
CA GLN A 130 4.05 -5.43 -4.77
C GLN A 130 3.69 -5.85 -6.19
N LEU A 131 3.60 -7.17 -6.42
CA LEU A 131 3.16 -7.73 -7.69
C LEU A 131 1.71 -8.18 -7.58
N ARG A 132 0.83 -7.56 -8.38
CA ARG A 132 -0.57 -7.93 -8.50
C ARG A 132 -0.75 -8.90 -9.65
N LEU A 133 -0.86 -10.19 -9.36
CA LEU A 133 -0.83 -11.28 -10.33
C LEU A 133 -2.24 -11.73 -10.71
N GLU A 134 -2.56 -11.74 -12.00
CA GLU A 134 -3.78 -12.38 -12.49
C GLU A 134 -3.68 -13.90 -12.34
N THR A 135 -4.69 -14.50 -11.72
CA THR A 135 -4.79 -15.95 -11.53
C THR A 135 -4.84 -16.71 -12.85
N PHE A 136 -5.38 -16.11 -13.92
CA PHE A 136 -5.50 -16.76 -15.23
C PHE A 136 -4.26 -16.65 -16.12
N LEU A 137 -3.19 -15.99 -15.67
CA LEU A 137 -1.96 -15.82 -16.46
C LEU A 137 -1.02 -17.04 -16.34
N LEU A 138 -1.58 -18.24 -16.52
CA LEU A 138 -0.94 -19.54 -16.24
C LEU A 138 0.44 -19.69 -16.90
N ASP A 139 0.54 -19.27 -18.16
CA ASP A 139 1.76 -19.45 -18.97
C ASP A 139 2.88 -18.49 -18.53
N ASP A 140 2.57 -17.40 -17.82
CA ASP A 140 3.55 -16.44 -17.32
C ASP A 140 3.89 -16.62 -15.83
N TYR A 141 3.37 -17.64 -15.13
CA TYR A 141 3.70 -17.85 -13.72
C TYR A 141 5.20 -17.99 -13.47
N ALA A 142 5.91 -18.71 -14.35
CA ALA A 142 7.37 -18.83 -14.26
C ALA A 142 8.08 -17.48 -14.46
N ARG A 143 7.53 -16.61 -15.32
CA ARG A 143 8.05 -15.26 -15.56
C ARG A 143 7.80 -14.36 -14.35
N ALA A 144 6.60 -14.40 -13.76
CA ALA A 144 6.29 -13.68 -12.54
C ALA A 144 7.20 -14.11 -11.38
N GLU A 145 7.43 -15.41 -11.21
CA GLU A 145 8.36 -15.96 -10.20
C GLU A 145 9.80 -15.47 -10.42
N ALA A 146 10.28 -15.46 -11.68
CA ALA A 146 11.59 -14.91 -12.00
C ALA A 146 11.70 -13.40 -11.71
N ALA A 147 10.62 -12.63 -11.94
CA ALA A 147 10.58 -11.21 -11.60
C ALA A 147 10.60 -10.99 -10.08
N ILE A 148 9.88 -11.83 -9.32
CA ILE A 148 9.87 -11.81 -7.85
C ILE A 148 11.30 -12.00 -7.31
N ASP A 149 12.01 -13.01 -7.80
CA ASP A 149 13.39 -13.30 -7.38
C ASP A 149 14.34 -12.16 -7.79
N ARG A 150 14.23 -11.68 -9.03
CA ARG A 150 15.11 -10.64 -9.59
C ARG A 150 15.00 -9.31 -8.85
N PHE A 151 13.79 -8.90 -8.46
CA PHE A 151 13.52 -7.58 -7.89
C PHE A 151 13.26 -7.62 -6.38
N GLY A 152 13.35 -8.79 -5.74
CA GLY A 152 13.15 -8.93 -4.30
C GLY A 152 11.73 -8.60 -3.85
N ILE A 153 10.72 -9.01 -4.64
CA ILE A 153 9.31 -8.68 -4.37
C ILE A 153 8.81 -9.52 -3.19
N GLY A 154 8.64 -8.88 -2.03
CA GLY A 154 8.24 -9.57 -0.80
C GLY A 154 6.72 -9.72 -0.60
N TYR A 155 5.90 -9.19 -1.52
CA TYR A 155 4.44 -9.18 -1.40
C TYR A 155 3.78 -9.38 -2.77
N VAL A 156 2.97 -10.44 -2.89
CA VAL A 156 2.17 -10.77 -4.08
C VAL A 156 0.71 -10.79 -3.69
N VAL A 157 -0.13 -10.17 -4.52
CA VAL A 157 -1.58 -10.16 -4.36
C VAL A 157 -2.22 -10.77 -5.60
N PHE A 158 -3.07 -11.77 -5.41
CA PHE A 158 -3.78 -12.41 -6.51
C PHE A 158 -5.05 -11.62 -6.87
N ASN A 159 -5.27 -11.49 -8.17
CA ASN A 159 -6.41 -10.80 -8.76
C ASN A 159 -7.06 -11.68 -9.82
N ASP A 160 -8.34 -11.45 -10.06
CA ASP A 160 -9.06 -12.00 -11.20
C ASP A 160 -9.98 -10.93 -11.79
N HIS A 161 -9.55 -10.33 -12.90
CA HIS A 161 -10.34 -9.32 -13.58
C HIS A 161 -11.14 -9.87 -14.76
N LEU A 162 -11.19 -11.20 -14.96
CA LEU A 162 -11.97 -11.76 -16.05
C LEU A 162 -13.47 -11.60 -15.76
N PRO A 163 -14.27 -11.10 -16.73
CA PRO A 163 -15.72 -10.95 -16.57
C PRO A 163 -16.43 -12.29 -16.80
N HIS A 164 -16.18 -13.27 -15.91
CA HIS A 164 -16.60 -14.67 -16.05
C HIS A 164 -18.07 -14.84 -16.41
N ASP A 165 -19.00 -14.21 -15.69
CA ASP A 165 -20.43 -14.32 -15.97
C ASP A 165 -20.80 -13.93 -17.41
N ARG A 166 -20.11 -12.93 -17.97
CA ARG A 166 -20.35 -12.48 -19.35
C ARG A 166 -19.75 -13.45 -20.35
N LEU A 167 -18.53 -13.93 -20.10
CA LEU A 167 -17.84 -14.87 -20.97
C LEU A 167 -18.58 -16.22 -21.02
N ALA A 168 -19.02 -16.73 -19.87
CA ALA A 168 -19.84 -17.94 -19.76
C ALA A 168 -21.18 -17.79 -20.48
N ALA A 169 -21.80 -16.61 -20.42
CA ALA A 169 -23.03 -16.31 -21.16
C ALA A 169 -22.82 -16.02 -22.66
N GLY A 170 -21.59 -16.12 -23.18
CA GLY A 170 -21.26 -15.78 -24.58
C GLY A 170 -21.45 -14.29 -24.92
N ARG A 171 -21.53 -13.41 -23.91
CA ARG A 171 -21.79 -11.98 -24.08
C ARG A 171 -20.48 -11.20 -24.15
N ARG A 172 -20.41 -10.21 -25.03
CA ARG A 172 -19.28 -9.28 -25.08
C ARG A 172 -19.18 -8.48 -23.76
N PRO A 173 -18.00 -8.46 -23.10
CA PRO A 173 -17.80 -7.66 -21.90
C PRO A 173 -18.01 -6.16 -22.13
N PRO A 174 -18.50 -5.42 -21.12
CA PRO A 174 -18.60 -3.98 -21.20
C PRO A 174 -17.20 -3.36 -21.30
N ARG A 175 -17.06 -2.23 -22.02
CA ARG A 175 -15.80 -1.48 -22.19
C ARG A 175 -14.65 -2.25 -22.88
N LEU A 176 -14.93 -3.43 -23.46
CA LEU A 176 -13.99 -4.27 -24.24
C LEU A 176 -13.11 -3.44 -25.18
N THR A 177 -13.73 -2.60 -26.03
CA THR A 177 -13.02 -1.81 -27.03
C THR A 177 -11.99 -0.88 -26.40
N GLY A 178 -12.35 -0.20 -25.31
CA GLY A 178 -11.43 0.70 -24.61
C GLY A 178 -10.26 -0.04 -23.98
N GLN A 179 -10.51 -1.21 -23.37
CA GLN A 179 -9.45 -2.05 -22.78
C GLN A 179 -8.51 -2.59 -23.86
N ALA A 180 -9.05 -3.11 -24.95
CA ALA A 180 -8.28 -3.59 -26.10
C ALA A 180 -7.37 -2.49 -26.66
N LEU A 181 -7.92 -1.30 -26.90
CA LEU A 181 -7.14 -0.16 -27.41
C LEU A 181 -6.05 0.30 -26.42
N LYS A 182 -6.29 0.27 -25.11
CA LYS A 182 -5.27 0.57 -24.09
C LYS A 182 -4.12 -0.44 -24.13
N SER A 183 -4.46 -1.71 -24.35
CA SER A 183 -3.50 -2.82 -24.47
C SER A 183 -2.78 -2.91 -25.82
N GLY A 184 -3.14 -2.06 -26.80
CA GLY A 184 -2.58 -2.10 -28.15
C GLY A 184 -3.12 -3.25 -29.01
N ARG A 185 -4.25 -3.85 -28.63
CA ARG A 185 -4.87 -4.99 -29.33
C ARG A 185 -6.13 -4.57 -30.10
N ASN A 186 -6.44 -5.31 -31.15
CA ASN A 186 -7.75 -5.28 -31.79
C ASN A 186 -8.82 -5.82 -30.80
N PRO A 187 -9.99 -5.17 -30.64
CA PRO A 187 -11.10 -5.67 -29.81
C PRO A 187 -11.45 -7.15 -29.97
N GLU A 188 -11.49 -7.67 -31.20
CA GLU A 188 -11.78 -9.09 -31.47
C GLU A 188 -10.67 -10.01 -30.95
N ALA A 189 -9.41 -9.63 -31.12
CA ALA A 189 -8.27 -10.39 -30.61
C ALA A 189 -8.24 -10.37 -29.07
N HIS A 190 -8.59 -9.24 -28.46
CA HIS A 190 -8.67 -9.11 -27.01
C HIS A 190 -9.83 -9.92 -26.42
N LEU A 191 -10.97 -9.98 -27.11
CA LEU A 191 -12.08 -10.87 -26.72
C LEU A 191 -11.68 -12.34 -26.83
N ALA A 192 -11.04 -12.74 -27.92
CA ALA A 192 -10.55 -14.11 -28.10
C ALA A 192 -9.53 -14.50 -27.02
N LEU A 193 -8.64 -13.59 -26.63
CA LEU A 193 -7.73 -13.77 -25.49
C LEU A 193 -8.51 -14.06 -24.20
N MET A 194 -9.47 -13.21 -23.82
CA MET A 194 -10.27 -13.43 -22.60
C MET A 194 -11.07 -14.74 -22.63
N GLN A 195 -11.62 -15.11 -23.78
CA GLN A 195 -12.32 -16.39 -23.96
C GLN A 195 -11.36 -17.58 -23.80
N GLY A 196 -10.17 -17.48 -24.38
CA GLY A 196 -9.11 -18.49 -24.22
C GLY A 196 -8.71 -18.65 -22.76
N LEU A 197 -8.41 -17.55 -22.06
CA LEU A 197 -8.10 -17.57 -20.63
C LEU A 197 -9.24 -18.20 -19.82
N HIS A 198 -10.48 -17.73 -19.99
CA HIS A 198 -11.64 -18.27 -19.27
C HIS A 198 -11.86 -19.76 -19.52
N SER A 199 -11.61 -20.26 -20.73
CA SER A 199 -11.75 -21.69 -21.06
C SER A 199 -10.81 -22.60 -20.26
N ARG A 200 -9.72 -22.04 -19.71
CA ARG A 200 -8.73 -22.74 -18.89
C ARG A 200 -9.02 -22.67 -17.38
N ALA A 201 -10.21 -22.24 -16.97
CA ALA A 201 -10.57 -22.08 -15.55
C ALA A 201 -10.34 -23.34 -14.69
N ALA A 202 -10.50 -24.53 -15.27
CA ALA A 202 -10.26 -25.79 -14.57
C ALA A 202 -8.77 -26.03 -14.22
N GLU A 203 -7.83 -25.39 -14.92
CA GLU A 203 -6.38 -25.51 -14.67
C GLU A 203 -5.90 -24.59 -13.54
N VAL A 204 -6.65 -23.53 -13.24
CA VAL A 204 -6.23 -22.45 -12.32
C VAL A 204 -6.02 -22.93 -10.88
N PRO A 205 -6.90 -23.76 -10.27
CA PRO A 205 -6.73 -24.18 -8.87
C PRO A 205 -5.40 -24.90 -8.62
N ASP A 206 -5.09 -25.93 -9.41
CA ASP A 206 -3.86 -26.73 -9.25
C ASP A 206 -2.59 -25.89 -9.53
N ALA A 207 -2.66 -25.01 -10.54
CA ALA A 207 -1.57 -24.11 -10.86
C ALA A 207 -1.29 -23.09 -9.74
N LEU A 208 -2.36 -22.53 -9.14
CA LEU A 208 -2.25 -21.61 -8.00
C LEU A 208 -1.72 -22.32 -6.76
N ASP A 209 -2.18 -23.53 -6.46
CA ASP A 209 -1.70 -24.31 -5.31
C ASP A 209 -0.18 -24.52 -5.42
N ALA A 210 0.28 -24.96 -6.60
CA ALA A 210 1.70 -25.15 -6.86
C ALA A 210 2.49 -23.83 -6.78
N LEU A 211 1.94 -22.72 -7.29
CA LEU A 211 2.59 -21.41 -7.22
C LEU A 211 2.69 -20.90 -5.78
N CYS A 212 1.60 -20.96 -5.00
CA CYS A 212 1.56 -20.48 -3.62
C CYS A 212 2.63 -21.18 -2.77
N VAL A 213 2.76 -22.51 -2.88
CA VAL A 213 3.80 -23.27 -2.17
C VAL A 213 5.20 -22.74 -2.48
N ARG A 214 5.51 -22.49 -3.76
CA ARG A 214 6.83 -21.97 -4.16
C ARG A 214 7.07 -20.54 -3.67
N LEU A 215 6.08 -19.67 -3.74
CA LEU A 215 6.20 -18.29 -3.26
C LEU A 215 6.33 -18.21 -1.73
N LEU A 216 5.58 -19.01 -0.99
CA LEU A 216 5.68 -19.08 0.47
C LEU A 216 7.05 -19.60 0.91
N ALA A 217 7.60 -20.60 0.21
CA ALA A 217 8.96 -21.10 0.48
C ALA A 217 10.04 -20.02 0.29
N LYS A 218 9.78 -18.99 -0.52
CA LYS A 218 10.65 -17.80 -0.69
C LYS A 218 10.41 -16.72 0.37
N GLY A 219 9.47 -16.91 1.30
CA GLY A 219 9.08 -15.92 2.30
C GLY A 219 8.22 -14.77 1.76
N VAL A 220 7.63 -14.94 0.57
CA VAL A 220 6.73 -13.95 -0.04
C VAL A 220 5.42 -13.96 0.72
N ARG A 221 4.93 -12.78 1.09
CA ARG A 221 3.58 -12.62 1.65
C ARG A 221 2.57 -12.72 0.52
N LEU A 222 1.48 -13.44 0.77
CA LEU A 222 0.42 -13.65 -0.21
C LEU A 222 -0.88 -13.03 0.28
N GLY A 223 -1.48 -12.22 -0.60
CA GLY A 223 -2.83 -11.69 -0.43
C GLY A 223 -3.75 -12.06 -1.58
N SER A 224 -5.04 -11.90 -1.38
CA SER A 224 -6.05 -11.87 -2.43
C SER A 224 -6.76 -10.53 -2.42
N HIS A 225 -7.29 -10.15 -3.57
CA HIS A 225 -7.96 -8.87 -3.76
C HIS A 225 -9.44 -9.08 -4.08
N ASP A 226 -10.31 -8.20 -3.57
CA ASP A 226 -11.76 -8.20 -3.82
C ASP A 226 -12.46 -9.52 -3.44
N ASP A 227 -12.15 -10.08 -2.26
CA ASP A 227 -12.85 -11.29 -1.78
C ASP A 227 -14.37 -11.03 -1.71
N PRO A 228 -15.21 -11.74 -2.48
CA PRO A 228 -16.63 -11.46 -2.54
C PRO A 228 -17.38 -12.02 -1.33
N ASP A 229 -16.90 -13.11 -0.75
CA ASP A 229 -17.57 -13.83 0.33
C ASP A 229 -16.59 -14.63 1.22
N ALA A 230 -17.13 -15.18 2.31
CA ALA A 230 -16.39 -16.00 3.26
C ALA A 230 -15.87 -17.31 2.67
N ALA A 231 -16.58 -17.91 1.69
CA ALA A 231 -16.17 -19.18 1.08
C ALA A 231 -14.93 -18.99 0.17
N THR A 232 -14.87 -17.87 -0.53
CA THR A 232 -13.70 -17.46 -1.30
C THR A 232 -12.52 -17.19 -0.38
N ARG A 233 -12.74 -16.51 0.75
CA ARG A 233 -11.71 -16.31 1.78
C ARG A 233 -11.17 -17.63 2.33
N GLU A 234 -12.03 -18.59 2.62
CA GLU A 234 -11.64 -19.95 3.04
C GLU A 234 -10.80 -20.66 1.97
N THR A 235 -11.18 -20.53 0.70
CA THR A 235 -10.46 -21.11 -0.44
C THR A 235 -9.05 -20.55 -0.57
N TRP A 236 -8.86 -19.25 -0.35
CA TRP A 236 -7.55 -18.63 -0.31
C TRP A 236 -6.75 -19.01 0.94
N ARG A 237 -7.40 -19.11 2.10
CA ARG A 237 -6.79 -19.58 3.34
C ARG A 237 -6.24 -21.00 3.21
N ALA A 238 -6.93 -21.89 2.50
CA ALA A 238 -6.44 -23.24 2.24
C ALA A 238 -5.09 -23.25 1.47
N ARG A 239 -4.74 -22.14 0.80
CA ARG A 239 -3.47 -21.93 0.07
C ARG A 239 -2.43 -21.14 0.86
N ASP A 240 -2.68 -20.87 2.14
CA ASP A 240 -1.88 -19.97 2.98
C ASP A 240 -1.76 -18.53 2.43
N VAL A 241 -2.72 -18.12 1.60
CA VAL A 241 -2.94 -16.71 1.26
C VAL A 241 -3.69 -16.10 2.44
N ARG A 242 -3.02 -15.23 3.21
CA ARG A 242 -3.48 -14.80 4.54
C ARG A 242 -3.87 -13.33 4.61
N ILE A 243 -3.63 -12.54 3.57
CA ILE A 243 -4.01 -11.12 3.55
C ILE A 243 -5.24 -10.96 2.64
N SER A 244 -6.28 -10.31 3.16
CA SER A 244 -7.48 -9.96 2.38
C SER A 244 -7.42 -8.47 2.06
N GLU A 245 -7.17 -8.13 0.80
CA GLU A 245 -7.20 -6.76 0.30
C GLU A 245 -8.58 -6.42 -0.28
N PHE A 246 -9.16 -5.33 0.21
CA PHE A 246 -10.42 -4.76 -0.27
C PHE A 246 -11.58 -5.76 -0.39
N PRO A 247 -11.87 -6.60 0.63
CA PRO A 247 -13.02 -7.51 0.58
C PRO A 247 -14.32 -6.76 0.22
N GLU A 248 -15.15 -7.37 -0.62
CA GLU A 248 -16.35 -6.71 -1.16
C GLU A 248 -17.55 -6.77 -0.20
N THR A 249 -17.47 -7.64 0.83
CA THR A 249 -18.52 -7.85 1.82
C THR A 249 -17.98 -7.87 3.24
N LEU A 250 -18.84 -7.46 4.20
CA LEU A 250 -18.51 -7.57 5.62
C LEU A 250 -18.27 -9.04 6.01
N ALA A 251 -19.04 -9.98 5.45
CA ALA A 251 -18.87 -11.41 5.73
C ALA A 251 -17.47 -11.93 5.35
N ALA A 252 -16.90 -11.50 4.21
CA ALA A 252 -15.53 -11.84 3.84
C ALA A 252 -14.51 -11.25 4.82
N ALA A 253 -14.67 -9.98 5.21
CA ALA A 253 -13.80 -9.33 6.19
C ALA A 253 -13.88 -9.99 7.57
N GLU A 254 -15.08 -10.36 8.04
CA GLU A 254 -15.27 -11.07 9.30
C GLU A 254 -14.66 -12.47 9.27
N ALA A 255 -14.84 -13.20 8.18
CA ALA A 255 -14.23 -14.51 7.98
C ALA A 255 -12.71 -14.42 8.04
N ALA A 256 -12.11 -13.38 7.44
CA ALA A 256 -10.67 -13.14 7.54
C ALA A 256 -10.25 -12.88 9.01
N ARG A 257 -10.90 -11.92 9.67
CA ARG A 257 -10.53 -11.53 11.04
C ARG A 257 -10.76 -12.63 12.07
N ALA A 258 -11.73 -13.52 11.86
CA ALA A 258 -11.96 -14.68 12.73
C ALA A 258 -10.73 -15.58 12.86
N GLU A 259 -9.90 -15.68 11.80
CA GLU A 259 -8.65 -16.44 11.80
C GLU A 259 -7.39 -15.57 12.00
N GLY A 260 -7.57 -14.30 12.38
CA GLY A 260 -6.45 -13.36 12.57
C GLY A 260 -5.82 -12.82 11.27
N GLU A 261 -6.39 -13.14 10.11
CA GLU A 261 -5.92 -12.69 8.80
C GLU A 261 -6.05 -11.16 8.65
N PRO A 262 -5.01 -10.43 8.24
CA PRO A 262 -5.13 -8.99 8.03
C PRO A 262 -6.14 -8.62 6.94
N VAL A 263 -6.91 -7.56 7.22
CA VAL A 263 -7.81 -6.93 6.24
C VAL A 263 -7.30 -5.54 5.91
N VAL A 264 -7.08 -5.29 4.61
CA VAL A 264 -6.66 -3.99 4.06
C VAL A 264 -7.86 -3.33 3.39
N MET A 265 -8.13 -2.06 3.70
CA MET A 265 -9.16 -1.26 3.03
C MET A 265 -8.58 0.02 2.45
N GLY A 266 -9.22 0.56 1.42
CA GLY A 266 -8.82 1.83 0.81
C GLY A 266 -9.21 3.02 1.66
N ALA A 267 -8.22 3.77 2.14
CA ALA A 267 -8.42 5.05 2.83
C ALA A 267 -9.29 6.05 2.03
N PRO A 268 -9.21 6.15 0.68
CA PRO A 268 -10.10 7.06 -0.07
C PRO A 268 -11.58 6.73 0.08
N ASN A 269 -11.94 5.48 0.42
CA ASN A 269 -13.32 5.07 0.62
C ASN A 269 -13.84 5.45 2.01
N VAL A 270 -12.96 5.53 3.01
CA VAL A 270 -13.29 6.07 4.34
C VAL A 270 -13.53 7.58 4.24
N VAL A 271 -12.67 8.32 3.54
CA VAL A 271 -12.77 9.78 3.38
C VAL A 271 -14.05 10.20 2.64
N ARG A 272 -14.45 9.44 1.61
CA ARG A 272 -15.64 9.75 0.81
C ARG A 272 -16.96 9.49 1.52
N GLY A 273 -16.98 8.63 2.54
CA GLY A 273 -18.19 8.36 3.35
C GLY A 273 -19.36 7.69 2.61
N ALA A 274 -19.15 7.16 1.39
CA ALA A 274 -20.19 6.50 0.60
C ALA A 274 -19.71 5.16 0.01
N SER A 275 -20.59 4.15 -0.02
CA SER A 275 -20.38 2.88 -0.72
C SER A 275 -20.45 3.06 -2.24
N HIS A 276 -19.47 2.56 -2.99
CA HIS A 276 -19.61 2.44 -4.46
C HIS A 276 -20.32 1.13 -4.81
N ALA A 277 -21.27 1.21 -5.74
CA ALA A 277 -21.75 0.08 -6.53
C ALA A 277 -22.29 -1.14 -5.76
N GLY A 278 -23.04 -0.93 -4.67
CA GLY A 278 -23.72 -2.02 -3.95
C GLY A 278 -22.80 -2.95 -3.13
N LYS A 279 -21.51 -2.62 -3.01
CA LYS A 279 -20.55 -3.29 -2.12
C LYS A 279 -20.54 -2.64 -0.74
N VAL A 280 -20.05 -3.36 0.27
CA VAL A 280 -19.91 -2.83 1.64
C VAL A 280 -19.04 -1.57 1.66
N SER A 281 -19.37 -0.60 2.52
CA SER A 281 -18.51 0.59 2.63
C SER A 281 -17.25 0.28 3.45
N ALA A 282 -16.13 0.92 3.12
CA ALA A 282 -14.91 0.78 3.93
C ALA A 282 -15.11 1.28 5.37
N LEU A 283 -15.94 2.31 5.56
CA LEU A 283 -16.27 2.84 6.88
C LEU A 283 -17.00 1.80 7.74
N GLU A 284 -17.95 1.06 7.17
CA GLU A 284 -18.71 0.01 7.86
C GLU A 284 -17.80 -1.12 8.38
N ILE A 285 -16.82 -1.57 7.57
CA ILE A 285 -15.84 -2.57 8.02
C ILE A 285 -14.94 -2.01 9.13
N VAL A 286 -14.58 -0.73 9.07
CA VAL A 286 -13.80 -0.05 10.12
C VAL A 286 -14.61 0.05 11.42
N GLU A 287 -15.87 0.46 11.35
CA GLU A 287 -16.78 0.56 12.50
C GLU A 287 -17.02 -0.80 13.15
N ALA A 288 -17.04 -1.88 12.36
CA ALA A 288 -17.09 -3.25 12.84
C ALA A 288 -15.76 -3.73 13.47
N GLY A 289 -14.72 -2.90 13.51
CA GLY A 289 -13.40 -3.24 14.07
C GLY A 289 -12.66 -4.31 13.27
N ARG A 290 -12.98 -4.47 11.98
CA ARG A 290 -12.45 -5.56 11.14
C ARG A 290 -11.28 -5.16 10.26
N VAL A 291 -10.91 -3.87 10.18
CA VAL A 291 -9.78 -3.41 9.37
C VAL A 291 -8.47 -3.45 10.16
N THR A 292 -7.41 -3.97 9.53
CA THR A 292 -6.04 -3.97 10.07
C THR A 292 -5.22 -2.81 9.51
N ALA A 293 -5.44 -2.45 8.25
CA ALA A 293 -4.67 -1.44 7.55
C ALA A 293 -5.54 -0.61 6.59
N LEU A 294 -5.25 0.69 6.51
CA LEU A 294 -5.81 1.62 5.54
C LEU A 294 -4.73 2.01 4.52
N ALA A 295 -4.95 1.62 3.28
CA ALA A 295 -4.06 1.82 2.14
C ALA A 295 -4.39 3.11 1.38
N SER A 296 -3.39 3.75 0.76
CA SER A 296 -3.62 4.94 -0.05
C SER A 296 -4.41 4.63 -1.33
N ASP A 297 -4.32 3.38 -1.83
CA ASP A 297 -4.96 2.96 -3.07
C ASP A 297 -4.48 3.90 -4.20
N TYR A 298 -5.38 4.57 -4.91
CA TYR A 298 -5.02 5.52 -5.94
C TYR A 298 -4.71 6.95 -5.42
N HIS A 299 -4.73 7.24 -4.10
CA HIS A 299 -4.63 8.61 -3.58
C HIS A 299 -3.82 8.76 -2.28
N TYR A 300 -2.54 9.14 -2.40
CA TYR A 300 -1.60 9.29 -1.28
C TYR A 300 -2.02 10.20 -0.11
N PRO A 301 -2.78 11.28 -0.30
CA PRO A 301 -3.29 12.07 0.84
C PRO A 301 -4.28 11.32 1.73
N ALA A 302 -4.88 10.22 1.24
CA ALA A 302 -6.02 9.59 1.88
C ALA A 302 -5.75 8.94 3.24
N PRO A 303 -4.64 8.21 3.50
CA PRO A 303 -4.43 7.56 4.80
C PRO A 303 -4.43 8.57 5.96
N LEU A 304 -3.67 9.66 5.84
CA LEU A 304 -3.67 10.76 6.80
C LEU A 304 -5.08 11.30 7.03
N ARG A 305 -5.80 11.60 5.96
CA ARG A 305 -7.17 12.14 6.06
C ARG A 305 -8.14 11.14 6.67
N ALA A 306 -8.02 9.87 6.35
CA ALA A 306 -8.89 8.81 6.88
C ALA A 306 -8.72 8.67 8.39
N ALA A 307 -7.48 8.62 8.90
CA ALA A 307 -7.23 8.54 10.34
C ALA A 307 -7.83 9.74 11.10
N LEU A 308 -7.62 10.97 10.61
CA LEU A 308 -8.22 12.17 11.21
C LEU A 308 -9.76 12.12 11.13
N ARG A 309 -10.30 11.71 9.98
CA ARG A 309 -11.75 11.64 9.76
C ARG A 309 -12.43 10.64 10.69
N LEU A 310 -11.81 9.49 10.98
CA LEU A 310 -12.35 8.50 11.92
C LEU A 310 -12.49 9.09 13.33
N VAL A 311 -11.53 9.90 13.76
CA VAL A 311 -11.59 10.61 15.05
C VAL A 311 -12.66 11.70 15.04
N GLU A 312 -12.73 12.50 13.97
CA GLU A 312 -13.77 13.54 13.81
C GLU A 312 -15.19 12.97 13.85
N LEU A 313 -15.38 11.78 13.28
CA LEU A 313 -16.66 11.07 13.27
C LEU A 313 -16.96 10.35 14.59
N GLY A 314 -16.01 10.28 15.52
CA GLY A 314 -16.15 9.56 16.78
C GLY A 314 -16.16 8.04 16.64
N VAL A 315 -15.66 7.51 15.52
CA VAL A 315 -15.58 6.05 15.27
C VAL A 315 -14.58 5.40 16.23
N CYS A 316 -13.43 6.04 16.43
CA CYS A 316 -12.41 5.59 17.38
C CYS A 316 -11.52 6.76 17.84
N ASP A 317 -10.68 6.51 18.84
CA ASP A 317 -9.70 7.49 19.31
C ASP A 317 -8.48 7.59 18.36
N MET A 318 -7.66 8.61 18.57
CA MET A 318 -6.50 8.86 17.71
C MET A 318 -5.48 7.71 17.69
N PRO A 319 -5.08 7.10 18.83
CA PRO A 319 -4.20 5.94 18.81
C PRO A 319 -4.74 4.78 17.96
N THR A 320 -6.03 4.46 18.08
CA THR A 320 -6.67 3.39 17.30
C THR A 320 -6.73 3.75 15.81
N ALA A 321 -7.15 4.97 15.47
CA ALA A 321 -7.20 5.43 14.09
C ALA A 321 -5.80 5.45 13.44
N TRP A 322 -4.78 5.87 14.20
CA TRP A 322 -3.41 5.95 13.69
C TRP A 322 -2.77 4.57 13.52
N ALA A 323 -3.13 3.60 14.36
CA ALA A 323 -2.68 2.22 14.20
C ALA A 323 -3.06 1.67 12.81
N LEU A 324 -4.23 2.04 12.28
CA LEU A 324 -4.68 1.62 10.94
C LEU A 324 -3.79 2.14 9.80
N VAL A 325 -3.01 3.19 9.99
CA VAL A 325 -2.15 3.79 8.93
C VAL A 325 -0.66 3.66 9.23
N SER A 326 -0.28 3.02 10.34
CA SER A 326 1.12 2.91 10.74
C SER A 326 1.46 1.52 11.28
N SER A 327 1.17 1.22 12.55
CA SER A 327 1.54 -0.08 13.16
C SER A 327 0.81 -1.28 12.56
N GLY A 328 -0.46 -1.14 12.19
CA GLY A 328 -1.26 -2.17 11.52
C GLY A 328 -0.69 -2.54 10.14
N PRO A 329 -0.53 -1.59 9.21
CA PRO A 329 0.16 -1.83 7.94
C PRO A 329 1.59 -2.37 8.11
N ALA A 330 2.36 -1.90 9.09
CA ALA A 330 3.67 -2.46 9.42
C ALA A 330 3.56 -3.94 9.80
N GLN A 331 2.57 -4.33 10.60
CA GLN A 331 2.30 -5.72 10.95
C GLN A 331 1.92 -6.56 9.72
N VAL A 332 1.08 -6.05 8.81
CA VAL A 332 0.72 -6.75 7.55
C VAL A 332 1.99 -7.07 6.75
N LEU A 333 2.91 -6.12 6.66
CA LEU A 333 4.20 -6.27 5.98
C LEU A 333 5.26 -7.00 6.82
N GLY A 334 4.92 -7.44 8.04
CA GLY A 334 5.83 -8.04 9.03
C GLY A 334 7.06 -7.19 9.36
N LEU A 335 6.90 -5.86 9.32
CA LEU A 335 7.90 -4.88 9.73
C LEU A 335 7.77 -4.63 11.23
N THR A 336 8.74 -5.09 12.00
CA THR A 336 8.74 -4.97 13.47
C THR A 336 9.50 -3.74 13.97
N ASP A 337 10.22 -3.05 13.09
CA ASP A 337 11.13 -1.95 13.38
C ASP A 337 10.48 -0.57 13.27
N ARG A 338 9.22 -0.46 12.81
CA ARG A 338 8.53 0.82 12.60
C ARG A 338 7.05 0.77 12.96
N GLY A 339 6.37 1.90 12.80
CA GLY A 339 4.94 2.03 13.08
C GLY A 339 4.60 2.48 14.51
N ARG A 340 5.60 2.71 15.35
CA ARG A 340 5.47 3.24 16.72
C ARG A 340 6.66 4.12 17.06
N LEU A 341 6.44 5.10 17.94
CA LEU A 341 7.50 5.98 18.44
C LEU A 341 8.00 5.53 19.82
N VAL A 342 8.85 4.51 19.85
CA VAL A 342 9.53 4.03 21.07
C VAL A 342 11.02 3.78 20.81
N PRO A 343 11.87 3.82 21.86
CA PRO A 343 13.30 3.60 21.72
C PRO A 343 13.65 2.30 20.99
N GLY A 344 14.71 2.36 20.17
CA GLY A 344 15.20 1.25 19.35
C GLY A 344 14.46 1.04 18.03
N MET A 345 13.30 1.67 17.82
CA MET A 345 12.60 1.62 16.53
C MET A 345 13.21 2.57 15.51
N ARG A 346 13.07 2.25 14.22
CA ARG A 346 13.43 3.11 13.08
C ARG A 346 12.79 4.49 13.28
N ALA A 347 13.57 5.55 13.04
CA ALA A 347 13.13 6.93 13.16
C ALA A 347 12.23 7.34 11.98
N ASP A 348 11.07 6.71 11.91
CA ASP A 348 10.01 6.98 10.95
C ASP A 348 8.92 7.82 11.62
N LEU A 349 8.83 9.09 11.27
CA LEU A 349 7.83 9.99 11.84
C LEU A 349 7.38 11.06 10.84
N LEU A 350 6.21 11.63 11.11
CA LEU A 350 5.83 12.92 10.56
C LEU A 350 5.58 13.94 11.68
N VAL A 351 5.77 15.20 11.31
CA VAL A 351 5.46 16.39 12.10
C VAL A 351 4.20 17.00 11.51
N LEU A 352 3.10 16.98 12.26
CA LEU A 352 1.79 17.46 11.82
C LEU A 352 1.46 18.78 12.53
N ASP A 353 1.14 19.82 11.77
CA ASP A 353 0.69 21.10 12.33
C ASP A 353 -0.70 20.92 12.96
N ARG A 354 -0.84 21.22 14.26
CA ARG A 354 -2.10 21.00 14.99
C ARG A 354 -3.21 21.94 14.57
N ALA A 355 -2.88 23.14 14.10
CA ALA A 355 -3.87 24.16 13.73
C ALA A 355 -4.43 23.91 12.32
N THR A 356 -3.57 23.45 11.40
CA THR A 356 -3.93 23.29 9.99
C THR A 356 -4.13 21.84 9.56
N GLY A 357 -3.62 20.89 10.34
CA GLY A 357 -3.55 19.48 9.97
C GLY A 357 -2.62 19.22 8.79
N GLN A 358 -1.71 20.15 8.44
CA GLN A 358 -0.76 19.97 7.34
C GLN A 358 0.52 19.27 7.80
N VAL A 359 1.14 18.49 6.91
CA VAL A 359 2.44 17.87 7.16
C VAL A 359 3.52 18.96 7.10
N GLY A 360 4.20 19.20 8.21
CA GLY A 360 5.33 20.12 8.30
C GLY A 360 6.66 19.44 7.98
N ALA A 361 6.81 18.16 8.32
CA ALA A 361 7.98 17.35 7.96
C ALA A 361 7.66 15.86 7.95
N THR A 362 8.44 15.10 7.17
CA THR A 362 8.44 13.63 7.13
C THR A 362 9.88 13.17 7.19
N LEU A 363 10.16 12.23 8.10
CA LEU A 363 11.46 11.61 8.26
C LEU A 363 11.30 10.10 8.12
N ALA A 364 12.12 9.50 7.26
CA ALA A 364 12.21 8.05 7.10
C ALA A 364 13.64 7.61 7.42
N ASN A 365 13.80 6.61 8.30
CA ASN A 365 15.10 6.20 8.83
C ASN A 365 15.91 7.36 9.45
N GLY A 366 15.22 8.31 10.08
CA GLY A 366 15.83 9.53 10.63
C GLY A 366 16.34 10.51 9.57
N ALA A 367 16.15 10.27 8.28
CA ALA A 367 16.51 11.20 7.22
C ALA A 367 15.29 11.99 6.77
N VAL A 368 15.46 13.30 6.56
CA VAL A 368 14.38 14.17 6.05
C VAL A 368 14.05 13.77 4.61
N THR A 369 12.79 13.41 4.36
CA THR A 369 12.25 13.14 3.02
C THR A 369 11.33 14.25 2.54
N TYR A 370 10.74 15.00 3.47
CA TYR A 370 9.95 16.18 3.20
C TYR A 370 10.03 17.16 4.38
N MET A 371 10.06 18.46 4.11
CA MET A 371 10.03 19.50 5.14
C MET A 371 9.57 20.83 4.54
N THR A 372 8.69 21.54 5.24
CA THR A 372 8.13 22.81 4.76
C THR A 372 7.73 23.75 5.91
N GLY A 373 7.46 25.01 5.56
CA GLY A 373 6.84 25.99 6.44
C GLY A 373 7.59 26.26 7.75
N THR A 374 6.84 26.47 8.82
CA THR A 374 7.40 26.79 10.15
C THR A 374 8.24 25.65 10.71
N ALA A 375 7.88 24.38 10.45
CA ALA A 375 8.71 23.25 10.85
C ALA A 375 10.11 23.37 10.22
N ALA A 376 10.20 23.61 8.91
CA ALA A 376 11.48 23.79 8.22
C ALA A 376 12.36 24.87 8.85
N ALA A 377 11.78 26.05 9.13
CA ALA A 377 12.50 27.15 9.75
C ALA A 377 13.12 26.75 11.11
N ARG A 378 12.41 25.95 11.90
CA ARG A 378 12.87 25.51 13.23
C ARG A 378 13.92 24.40 13.17
N PHE A 379 13.86 23.52 12.18
CA PHE A 379 14.93 22.52 11.98
C PHE A 379 16.25 23.19 11.55
N ILE A 380 16.18 24.25 10.74
CA ILE A 380 17.34 24.99 10.24
C ILE A 380 17.97 25.89 11.32
N ALA A 381 17.15 26.66 12.04
CA ALA A 381 17.59 27.57 13.13
C ALA A 381 18.29 26.80 14.24
#